data_AF-A0A174IN07-F1
#
_entry.id   AF-A0A174IN07-F1
#
_cell.length_a   1.000
_cell.length_b   1.000
_cell.length_c   1.000
_cell.angle_alpha   90.00
_cell.angle_beta   90.00
_cell.angle_gamma   90.00
#
_symmetry.space_group_name_H-M   'P 1'
#
loop_
_entity.id
_entity.type
_entity.pdbx_description
1 polymer ?
#
loop_
_entity_poly.entity_id
_entity_poly.type
_entity_poly.pdbx_seq_one_letter_code
_entity_poly.pdbx_strand_id
1 'polypeptide(L)'
;MYNRYIPNGASYTRVVEEDAPPTQTVPPDAPPPEPDAEALESAKPASGLGKLLRGLKLDGLDTGDVLLLLILLFLFLEGDDMELVITLGLLLLLGLE
;
A
#
# COMPACT_ATOMS: atom_id res chain seq x y z
N MET A 1 -9.25 14.69 -20.57
CA MET A 1 -10.28 14.65 -19.50
C MET A 1 -9.57 14.76 -18.17
N TYR A 2 -9.74 15.87 -17.46
CA TYR A 2 -9.30 16.01 -16.08
C TYR A 2 -10.53 16.09 -15.18
N ASN A 3 -10.43 15.53 -13.98
CA ASN A 3 -11.55 15.55 -13.05
C ASN A 3 -11.67 16.94 -12.42
N ARG A 4 -12.83 17.56 -12.56
CA ARG A 4 -13.16 18.85 -11.94
C ARG A 4 -13.93 18.62 -10.63
N TYR A 5 -13.51 19.32 -9.58
CA TYR A 5 -14.11 19.25 -8.26
C TYR A 5 -14.50 20.64 -7.77
N ILE A 6 -15.64 20.73 -7.07
CA ILE A 6 -16.10 21.95 -6.43
C ILE A 6 -16.08 21.74 -4.91
N PRO A 7 -15.53 22.70 -4.13
CA PRO A 7 -15.54 22.64 -2.68
C PRO A 7 -16.96 22.79 -2.13
N ASN A 8 -17.35 21.90 -1.21
CA ASN A 8 -18.58 21.94 -0.44
C ASN A 8 -18.23 21.82 1.06
N GLY A 9 -17.99 22.98 1.68
CA GLY A 9 -17.52 23.08 3.07
C GLY A 9 -16.15 22.43 3.25
N ALA A 10 -16.11 21.33 4.00
CA ALA A 10 -14.89 20.56 4.28
C ALA A 10 -14.62 19.42 3.26
N SER A 11 -15.46 19.27 2.24
CA SER A 11 -15.36 18.15 1.27
C SER A 11 -15.37 18.66 -0.18
N TYR A 12 -14.91 17.83 -1.12
CA TYR A 12 -14.92 18.13 -2.55
C TYR A 12 -15.83 17.16 -3.28
N THR A 13 -16.79 17.67 -4.05
CA THR A 13 -17.69 16.85 -4.88
C THR A 13 -17.26 16.94 -6.35
N ARG A 14 -17.21 15.79 -7.03
CA ARG A 14 -16.87 15.72 -8.46
C ARG A 14 -18.02 16.29 -9.28
N VAL A 15 -17.70 17.18 -10.22
CA VAL A 15 -18.66 17.64 -11.24
C VAL A 15 -18.63 16.63 -12.39
N VAL A 16 -19.77 16.01 -12.65
CA VAL A 16 -19.99 15.28 -13.91
C VAL A 16 -20.32 16.33 -14.96
N GLU A 17 -19.50 16.46 -16.00
CA GLU A 17 -19.83 17.30 -17.15
C GLU A 17 -21.06 16.70 -17.84
N GLU A 18 -22.20 17.37 -17.70
CA GLU A 18 -23.45 17.01 -18.38
C GLU A 18 -23.49 17.74 -19.73
N ASP A 19 -22.89 17.12 -20.74
CA ASP A 19 -23.14 17.41 -22.16
C ASP A 19 -24.42 16.62 -22.57
N ALA A 20 -25.54 17.31 -22.82
CA ALA A 20 -26.94 16.79 -22.91
C ALA A 20 -27.40 16.38 -24.35
N PRO A 21 -28.69 16.04 -24.71
CA PRO A 21 -29.96 15.62 -24.00
C PRO A 21 -30.76 14.44 -24.72
N PRO A 22 -32.07 14.14 -24.50
CA PRO A 22 -32.86 13.79 -23.29
C PRO A 22 -33.35 12.30 -23.30
N THR A 23 -34.10 11.90 -22.25
CA THR A 23 -35.03 10.73 -22.13
C THR A 23 -34.58 9.61 -21.18
N GLN A 24 -34.97 9.73 -19.91
CA GLN A 24 -35.93 8.79 -19.30
C GLN A 24 -36.34 9.32 -17.92
N THR A 25 -37.61 9.67 -17.79
CA THR A 25 -38.28 9.99 -16.53
C THR A 25 -38.35 8.73 -15.68
N VAL A 26 -37.51 8.65 -14.64
CA VAL A 26 -37.67 7.68 -13.54
C VAL A 26 -38.23 8.43 -12.33
N PRO A 27 -39.28 7.94 -11.64
CA PRO A 27 -39.89 8.62 -10.50
C PRO A 27 -38.90 8.84 -9.34
N PRO A 28 -39.08 9.89 -8.51
CA PRO A 28 -38.22 10.17 -7.36
C PRO A 28 -38.81 9.53 -6.10
N ASP A 29 -38.36 8.33 -5.70
CA ASP A 29 -38.32 7.85 -4.29
C ASP A 29 -38.01 6.34 -4.19
N ALA A 30 -36.86 5.93 -4.73
CA ALA A 30 -36.26 4.68 -4.28
C ALA A 30 -34.80 4.97 -3.90
N PRO A 31 -34.39 4.77 -2.63
CA PRO A 31 -32.98 4.82 -2.31
C PRO A 31 -32.26 3.81 -3.22
N PRO A 32 -31.11 4.18 -3.83
CA PRO A 32 -30.33 3.21 -4.59
C PRO A 32 -30.04 2.03 -3.66
N PRO A 33 -30.15 0.77 -4.13
CA PRO A 33 -29.57 -0.34 -3.38
C PRO A 33 -28.11 0.03 -3.16
N GLU A 34 -27.71 0.06 -1.90
CA GLU A 34 -26.30 0.18 -1.53
C GLU A 34 -25.54 -0.80 -2.42
N PRO A 35 -24.49 -0.36 -3.15
CA PRO A 35 -23.60 -1.33 -3.73
C PRO A 35 -23.06 -2.11 -2.54
N ASP A 36 -23.43 -3.38 -2.42
CA ASP A 36 -22.83 -4.32 -1.47
C ASP A 36 -21.31 -4.17 -1.58
N ALA A 37 -20.76 -3.35 -0.69
CA ALA A 37 -19.38 -2.92 -0.69
C ALA A 37 -18.50 -3.98 -0.01
N GLU A 38 -18.88 -5.25 -0.16
CA GLU A 38 -18.29 -6.36 0.56
C GLU A 38 -18.01 -7.53 -0.37
N ALA A 39 -17.30 -7.30 -1.49
CA ALA A 39 -16.74 -8.42 -2.26
C ALA A 39 -15.49 -8.06 -3.09
N LEU A 40 -14.72 -7.02 -2.71
CA LEU A 40 -13.36 -6.83 -3.25
C LEU A 40 -12.27 -7.00 -2.19
N GLU A 41 -12.60 -7.56 -1.03
CA GLU A 41 -11.59 -8.07 -0.09
C GLU A 41 -11.21 -9.51 -0.44
N SER A 42 -10.60 -9.67 -1.61
CA SER A 42 -9.75 -10.82 -1.88
C SER A 42 -8.43 -10.34 -2.44
N ALA A 43 -7.82 -9.40 -1.72
CA ALA A 43 -6.37 -9.34 -1.67
C ALA A 43 -5.88 -10.65 -1.06
N LYS A 44 -5.69 -11.64 -1.94
CA LYS A 44 -5.08 -12.94 -1.68
C LYS A 44 -4.01 -12.77 -0.59
N PRO A 45 -4.15 -13.38 0.60
CA PRO A 45 -3.19 -13.16 1.67
C PRO A 45 -1.83 -13.51 1.10
N ALA A 46 -0.85 -12.61 1.25
CA ALA A 46 0.53 -12.80 0.81
C ALA A 46 1.09 -14.08 1.46
N SER A 47 0.83 -15.21 0.80
CA SER A 47 0.97 -16.55 1.31
C SER A 47 2.41 -16.97 1.10
N GLY A 48 3.26 -16.62 2.07
CA GLY A 48 4.68 -16.91 2.06
C GLY A 48 5.46 -15.69 2.56
N LEU A 49 5.79 -14.78 1.65
CA LEU A 49 6.63 -13.62 1.95
C LEU A 49 6.00 -12.68 2.99
N GLY A 50 4.70 -12.37 2.87
CA GLY A 50 4.00 -11.49 3.83
C GLY A 50 3.99 -12.04 5.26
N LYS A 51 3.93 -13.37 5.43
CA LYS A 51 4.05 -14.02 6.74
C LYS A 51 5.48 -14.04 7.27
N LEU A 52 6.48 -14.19 6.42
CA LEU A 52 7.89 -14.12 6.81
C LEU A 52 8.27 -12.69 7.22
N LEU A 53 7.84 -11.71 6.44
CA LEU A 53 7.94 -10.27 6.72
C LEU A 53 7.24 -9.95 8.05
N ARG A 54 6.02 -10.45 8.27
CA ARG A 54 5.30 -10.26 9.54
C ARG A 54 5.96 -11.00 10.72
N GLY A 55 6.57 -12.16 10.47
CA GLY A 55 7.34 -12.92 11.45
C GLY A 55 8.65 -12.26 11.85
N LEU A 56 9.24 -11.45 10.96
CA LEU A 56 10.43 -10.63 11.19
C LEU A 56 10.15 -9.36 12.02
N LYS A 57 8.98 -9.25 12.66
CA LYS A 57 8.58 -8.10 13.50
C LYS A 57 8.94 -6.75 12.86
N LEU A 58 8.48 -6.53 11.62
CA LEU A 58 8.61 -5.26 10.91
C LEU A 58 8.04 -4.04 11.68
N ASP A 59 7.22 -4.26 12.71
CA ASP A 59 6.65 -3.21 13.56
C ASP A 59 7.73 -2.38 14.30
N GLY A 60 8.92 -2.96 14.56
CA GLY A 60 10.00 -2.29 15.28
C GLY A 60 11.25 -2.02 14.44
N LEU A 61 11.18 -2.23 13.13
CA LEU A 61 12.36 -2.21 12.26
C LEU A 61 12.52 -0.82 11.64
N ASP A 62 13.61 -0.13 11.98
CA ASP A 62 13.83 1.24 11.52
C ASP A 62 14.17 1.29 10.03
N THR A 63 14.04 2.48 9.43
CA THR A 63 14.44 2.67 8.02
C THR A 63 15.92 2.30 7.80
N GLY A 64 16.76 2.51 8.81
CA GLY A 64 18.17 2.13 8.80
C GLY A 64 18.36 0.61 8.72
N ASP A 65 17.61 -0.16 9.50
CA ASP A 65 17.70 -1.62 9.52
C ASP A 65 17.22 -2.23 8.20
N VAL A 66 16.17 -1.69 7.60
CA VAL A 66 15.70 -2.12 6.26
C VAL A 66 16.81 -1.90 5.24
N LEU A 67 17.42 -0.72 5.27
CA LEU A 67 18.48 -0.35 4.34
C LEU A 67 19.73 -1.23 4.54
N LEU A 68 20.08 -1.50 5.79
CA LEU A 68 21.16 -2.42 6.16
C LEU A 68 20.86 -3.84 5.65
N LEU A 69 19.64 -4.37 5.85
CA LEU A 69 19.23 -5.67 5.30
C LEU A 69 19.34 -5.73 3.78
N LEU A 70 18.94 -4.66 3.08
CA LEU A 70 19.04 -4.60 1.62
C LEU A 70 20.50 -4.60 1.16
N ILE A 71 21.38 -3.85 1.83
CA ILE A 71 22.81 -3.83 1.53
C ILE A 71 23.45 -5.19 1.84
N LEU A 72 23.13 -5.78 3.00
CA LEU A 72 23.60 -7.11 3.40
C LEU A 72 23.19 -8.17 2.38
N LEU A 73 21.94 -8.13 1.93
CA LEU A 73 21.40 -9.03 0.91
C LEU A 73 22.12 -8.86 -0.43
N PHE A 74 22.39 -7.61 -0.84
CA PHE A 74 23.08 -7.33 -2.10
C PHE A 74 24.53 -7.83 -2.06
N LEU A 75 25.25 -7.53 -0.99
CA LEU A 75 26.61 -8.04 -0.74
C LEU A 75 26.66 -9.57 -0.75
N PHE A 76 25.69 -10.22 -0.11
CA PHE A 76 25.63 -11.69 -0.06
C PHE A 76 25.35 -12.31 -1.43
N LEU A 77 24.49 -11.71 -2.25
CA LEU A 77 24.16 -12.18 -3.60
C LEU A 77 25.33 -12.00 -4.58
N GLU A 78 26.02 -10.87 -4.49
CA GLU A 78 27.17 -10.56 -5.34
C GLU A 78 28.44 -11.31 -4.88
N GLY A 79 28.50 -11.69 -3.61
CA GLY A 79 29.62 -12.43 -3.02
C GLY A 79 30.90 -11.60 -2.92
N ASP A 80 30.78 -10.28 -2.79
CA ASP A 80 31.87 -9.30 -2.88
C ASP A 80 32.84 -9.39 -1.69
N ASP A 81 32.44 -8.92 -0.51
CA ASP A 81 33.27 -8.90 0.70
C ASP A 81 32.54 -9.57 1.88
N MET A 82 32.99 -10.78 2.22
CA MET A 82 32.42 -11.58 3.32
C MET A 82 32.72 -10.97 4.70
N GLU A 83 33.83 -10.26 4.85
CA GLU A 83 34.18 -9.58 6.10
C GLU A 83 33.19 -8.43 6.32
N LEU A 84 32.87 -7.68 5.27
CA LEU A 84 31.84 -6.64 5.31
C LEU A 84 30.45 -7.21 5.60
N VAL A 85 30.07 -8.33 4.97
CA VAL A 85 28.79 -9.03 5.25
C VAL A 85 28.70 -9.40 6.73
N ILE A 86 29.75 -9.99 7.30
CA ILE A 86 29.76 -10.37 8.72
C ILE A 86 29.68 -9.13 9.61
N THR A 87 30.44 -8.09 9.31
CA THR A 87 30.48 -6.85 10.10
C THR A 87 29.11 -6.17 10.13
N LEU A 88 28.48 -6.04 8.96
CA LEU A 88 27.18 -5.42 8.79
C LEU A 88 26.08 -6.29 9.44
N GLY A 89 26.17 -7.61 9.31
CA GLY A 89 25.25 -8.55 9.97
C GLY A 89 25.34 -8.49 11.51
N LEU A 90 26.54 -8.36 12.06
CA LEU A 90 26.73 -8.17 13.51
C LEU A 90 26.24 -6.81 13.98
N LEU A 91 26.45 -5.75 13.19
CA LEU A 91 25.91 -4.43 13.48
C LEU A 91 24.38 -4.45 13.55
N LEU A 92 23.72 -5.14 12.62
CA LEU A 92 22.28 -5.32 12.63
C LEU A 92 21.80 -6.13 13.85
N LEU A 93 22.52 -7.19 14.21
CA LEU A 93 22.17 -8.04 15.35
C LEU A 93 22.37 -7.34 16.71
N LEU A 94 23.32 -6.41 16.77
CA LEU A 94 23.58 -5.57 17.95
C LEU A 94 22.66 -4.34 18.02
N GLY A 95 22.20 -3.83 16.86
CA GLY A 95 21.37 -2.63 16.76
C GLY A 95 19.87 -2.87 16.89
N LEU A 96 19.40 -4.11 16.69
CA LEU A 96 18.02 -4.51 16.96
C LEU A 96 17.78 -4.61 18.48
N GLU A 97 17.28 -3.54 19.09
CA GLU A 97 16.74 -3.52 20.46
C GLU A 97 15.26 -3.96 20.54
#